data_AF-A0A3Q2CP47-F1
#
_entry.id   AF-A0A3Q2CP47-F1
#
_cell.length_a   1.000
_cell.length_b   1.000
_cell.length_c   1.000
_cell.angle_alpha   90.00
_cell.angle_beta   90.00
_cell.angle_gamma   90.00
#
_symmetry.space_group_name_H-M   'P 1'
#
loop_
_entity.id
_entity.type
_entity.pdbx_description
1 polymer ?
#
loop_
_entity_poly.entity_id
_entity_poly.type
_entity_poly.pdbx_seq_one_letter_code
_entity_poly.pdbx_strand_id
1 'polypeptide(L)' 'MGQLMSKQPQVQVILLGLDNAGKSTLLYKLKHKTSVSTVPTIGFNVEMLDLSPCDAAT' A
#
# COMPACT_ATOMS: atom_id res chain seq x y z
N MET A 1 -15.44 31.85 -9.24
CA MET A 1 -15.75 30.49 -8.72
C MET A 1 -14.49 29.66 -8.84
N GLY A 2 -13.56 29.78 -7.88
CA GLY A 2 -12.26 29.10 -7.92
C GLY A 2 -12.33 27.80 -7.12
N GLN A 3 -12.19 26.66 -7.79
CA GLN A 3 -12.19 25.35 -7.16
C GLN A 3 -10.78 25.05 -6.66
N LEU A 4 -10.58 25.04 -5.34
CA LEU A 4 -9.30 24.71 -4.71
C LEU A 4 -9.14 23.19 -4.73
N MET A 5 -8.53 22.65 -5.79
CA MET A 5 -8.10 21.25 -5.79
C MET A 5 -6.96 21.08 -4.80
N SER A 6 -7.25 20.53 -3.62
CA SER A 6 -6.23 20.07 -2.68
C SER A 6 -5.48 18.89 -3.32
N LYS A 7 -4.24 19.14 -3.77
CA LYS A 7 -3.34 18.09 -4.25
C LYS A 7 -3.00 17.18 -3.07
N GLN A 8 -3.40 15.90 -3.13
CA GLN A 8 -3.02 14.98 -2.06
C GLN A 8 -1.49 14.80 -2.05
N PRO A 9 -0.84 14.88 -0.88
CA PRO A 9 0.60 14.68 -0.79
C PRO A 9 0.93 13.23 -1.13
N GLN A 10 1.88 13.02 -2.04
CA GLN A 10 2.42 11.70 -2.30
C GLN A 10 3.34 11.31 -1.15
N VAL A 11 3.07 10.16 -0.52
CA VAL A 11 3.84 9.66 0.63
C VAL A 11 4.62 8.42 0.20
N GLN A 12 5.89 8.36 0.61
CA GLN A 12 6.74 7.18 0.43
C GLN A 12 6.91 6.49 1.78
N VAL A 13 6.62 5.18 1.83
CA VAL A 13 6.74 4.35 3.04
C VAL A 13 7.67 3.19 2.75
N ILE A 14 8.59 2.91 3.68
CA ILE A 14 9.52 1.78 3.61
C ILE A 14 9.14 0.76 4.68
N LEU A 15 8.91 -0.48 4.28
CA LEU A 15 8.60 -1.59 5.17
C LEU A 15 9.88 -2.37 5.50
N LEU A 16 10.33 -2.31 6.75
CA LEU A 16 11.54 -3.00 7.25
C LEU A 16 11.14 -4.16 8.17
N GLY A 17 12.01 -5.16 8.28
CA GLY A 17 11.79 -6.31 9.19
C GLY A 17 12.61 -7.53 8.80
N LEU A 18 12.60 -8.53 9.67
CA LEU A 18 13.31 -9.80 9.51
C LEU A 18 12.88 -10.56 8.24
N ASP A 19 13.72 -11.50 7.84
CA ASP A 19 13.45 -12.43 6.75
C ASP A 19 12.16 -13.19 7.05
N ASN A 20 11.30 -13.35 6.05
CA ASN A 20 10.01 -14.03 6.19
C ASN A 20 8.99 -13.42 7.18
N ALA A 21 9.19 -12.18 7.67
CA ALA A 21 8.22 -11.48 8.53
C ALA A 21 6.85 -11.17 7.88
N GLY A 22 6.63 -11.55 6.61
CA GLY A 22 5.36 -11.34 5.91
C GLY A 22 5.15 -9.92 5.37
N LYS A 23 6.23 -9.14 5.21
CA LYS A 23 6.20 -7.75 4.69
C LYS A 23 5.46 -7.64 3.36
N SER A 24 5.82 -8.50 2.40
CA SER A 24 5.16 -8.54 1.09
C SER A 24 3.67 -8.90 1.24
N THR A 25 3.34 -9.89 2.07
CA THR A 25 1.95 -10.28 2.33
C THR A 25 1.11 -9.13 2.88
N LEU A 26 1.65 -8.33 3.80
CA LEU A 26 0.96 -7.14 4.31
C LEU A 26 0.75 -6.10 3.20
N LEU A 27 1.79 -5.84 2.41
CA LEU A 27 1.71 -4.87 1.32
C LEU A 27 0.70 -5.27 0.23
N TYR A 28 0.64 -6.54 -0.14
CA TYR A 28 -0.36 -7.06 -1.09
C TYR A 28 -1.78 -7.06 -0.51
N LYS A 29 -1.94 -7.30 0.80
CA LYS A 29 -3.24 -7.15 1.49
C LYS A 29 -3.74 -5.71 1.44
N LEU A 30 -2.86 -4.74 1.67
CA LEU A 30 -3.22 -3.32 1.61
C LEU A 30 -3.62 -2.90 0.19
N LYS A 31 -2.92 -3.41 -0.83
CA LYS A 31 -3.20 -3.09 -2.24
C LYS A 31 -4.47 -3.75 -2.79
N HIS A 32 -4.66 -5.03 -2.51
CA HIS A 32 -5.75 -5.82 -3.13
C HIS A 32 -6.96 -6.04 -2.22
N LYS A 33 -6.94 -5.51 -0.98
CA LYS A 33 -7.95 -5.73 0.08
C LYS A 33 -8.30 -7.22 0.33
N THR A 34 -7.46 -8.13 -0.16
CA THR A 34 -7.70 -9.58 -0.16
C THR A 34 -6.40 -10.28 0.24
N SER A 35 -6.50 -11.37 1.01
CA SER A 35 -5.35 -12.18 1.38
C SER A 35 -4.92 -13.04 0.21
N VAL A 36 -4.01 -12.52 -0.62
CA VAL A 36 -3.37 -13.28 -1.70
C VAL A 36 -2.21 -14.09 -1.14
N SER A 37 -2.03 -15.33 -1.61
CA SER A 37 -0.82 -16.11 -1.33
C SER A 37 0.37 -15.46 -2.04
N THR A 38 1.35 -14.99 -1.27
CA THR A 38 2.52 -14.28 -1.80
C THR A 38 3.75 -15.16 -1.71
N VAL A 39 4.53 -15.21 -2.78
CA VAL A 39 5.85 -15.86 -2.76
C VAL A 39 6.85 -14.95 -2.04
N PRO A 40 7.77 -15.48 -1.21
CA PRO A 40 8.86 -14.71 -0.64
C PRO A 40 9.62 -13.98 -1.74
N THR A 41 9.78 -12.66 -1.59
CA THR A 41 10.44 -11.86 -2.61
C THR A 41 11.95 -11.97 -2.45
N ILE A 42 12.67 -12.29 -3.52
CA ILE A 42 14.13 -12.22 -3.56
C ILE A 42 14.51 -10.76 -3.86
N GLY A 43 15.10 -10.06 -2.91
CA GLY A 43 15.51 -8.66 -3.07
C GLY A 43 14.53 -7.63 -2.49
N PHE A 44 14.35 -6.50 -3.20
CA PHE A 44 13.52 -5.35 -2.79
C PHE A 44 12.28 -5.22 -3.68
N ASN A 45 11.11 -4.92 -3.09
CA ASN A 45 9.85 -4.76 -3.80
C ASN A 45 9.33 -3.32 -3.66
N VAL A 46 8.97 -2.67 -4.78
CA VAL A 46 8.36 -1.33 -4.79
C VAL A 46 6.98 -1.42 -5.40
N GLU A 47 5.98 -0.92 -4.67
CA GLU A 47 4.59 -0.98 -5.09
C GLU A 47 3.91 0.37 -4.82
N MET A 48 3.16 0.87 -5.81
CA MET A 48 2.32 2.06 -5.65
C MET A 48 0.96 1.66 -5.11
N LEU A 49 0.58 2.28 -4.00
CA LEU A 49 -0.71 2.09 -3.36
C LEU A 49 -1.56 3.34 -3.55
N ASP A 50 -2.61 3.22 -4.35
CA ASP A 50 -3.64 4.25 -4.43
C ASP A 50 -4.59 4.08 -3.25
N LEU A 51 -4.23 4.74 -2.14
CA LEU A 51 -5.15 4.99 -1.03
C LEU A 51 -6.17 6.04 -1.48
N SER A 52 -7.05 5.66 -2.41
CA SER A 52 -8.31 6.39 -2.53
C SER A 52 -8.96 6.36 -1.15
N PRO A 53 -9.39 7.50 -0.60
CA PRO A 53 -10.22 7.52 0.59
C PRO A 53 -11.56 6.87 0.22
N CYS A 54 -11.58 5.54 0.23
CA CYS A 54 -12.75 4.72 0.04
C CYS A 54 -13.44 4.66 1.41
N ASP A 55 -14.22 5.71 1.65
CA ASP A 55 -15.48 5.72 2.38
C ASP A 55 -15.52 4.92 3.69
N ALA A 56 -15.41 5.66 4.80
CA ALA A 56 -16.14 5.34 6.02
C ALA A 56 -17.65 5.48 5.75
N ALA A 57 -18.22 4.56 4.98
CA ALA A 57 -19.65 4.42 4.77
C ALA A 57 -19.98 2.97 4.38
N THR A 58 -19.89 2.06 5.35
CA THR A 58 -20.88 1.01 5.65
C THR A 58 -20.48 0.36 6.97
#